data_AF-A0A067SWV2-F1
#
_entry.id   AF-A0A067SWV2-F1
#
_cell.length_a   1.000
_cell.length_b   1.000
_cell.length_c   1.000
_cell.angle_alpha   90.00
_cell.angle_beta   90.00
_cell.angle_gamma   90.00
#
_symmetry.space_group_name_H-M   'P 1'
#
loop_
_entity.id
_entity.type
_entity.pdbx_description
1 polymer ?
#
loop_
_entity_poly.entity_id
_entity_poly.type
_entity_poly.pdbx_seq_one_letter_code
_entity_poly.pdbx_strand_id
1 'polypeptide(L)'
;MYTARVKGRMMLLENPARDSRAKKALDEKRVVRKKERERKKLGVIGKREAKERGVWKFDESQARFDLFLPLHNLWMGYMSELLSLPPQPAKIPPPELAQKSMPNSSGIHPKLLKADYHGSIMTVSQSKNPCLVGVSGIVIHETENAFKVVTRQNKLKLLPKQNSIFTFAVPLYSILPHSHTPDKPLPFPPPTTTMEDGSSSQAQARQTVLDAPHIQFELYGNQFRFRAAERAGRKFKHKETIEL
;
A
#
# COMPACT_ATOMS: atom_id res chain seq x y z
N MET A 1 -68.52 -21.75 18.15
CA MET A 1 -67.10 -21.37 17.91
C MET A 1 -66.11 -22.02 18.88
N TYR A 2 -66.47 -22.29 20.14
CA TYR A 2 -65.55 -22.86 21.15
C TYR A 2 -65.14 -24.33 20.85
N THR A 3 -66.10 -25.13 20.39
CA THR A 3 -65.92 -26.57 20.11
C THR A 3 -65.02 -26.85 18.90
N ALA A 4 -65.00 -25.97 17.90
CA ALA A 4 -64.27 -26.18 16.65
C ALA A 4 -62.81 -25.73 16.68
N ARG A 5 -62.42 -24.87 17.62
CA ARG A 5 -61.08 -24.23 17.61
C ARG A 5 -60.18 -24.57 18.80
N VAL A 6 -60.73 -25.08 19.90
CA VAL A 6 -59.99 -25.18 21.17
C VAL A 6 -59.94 -26.61 21.73
N LYS A 7 -60.86 -27.50 21.33
CA LYS A 7 -60.91 -28.86 21.88
C LYS A 7 -59.82 -29.75 21.24
N GLY A 8 -58.81 -30.13 22.02
CA GLY A 8 -57.79 -31.12 21.64
C GLY A 8 -56.45 -30.57 21.14
N ARG A 9 -56.25 -29.25 21.09
CA ARG A 9 -54.93 -28.66 20.81
C ARG A 9 -54.27 -28.20 22.11
N MET A 10 -53.08 -28.71 22.39
CA MET A 10 -52.25 -28.23 23.50
C MET A 10 -51.79 -26.80 23.19
N MET A 11 -52.48 -25.82 23.77
CA MET A 11 -52.10 -24.42 23.67
C MET A 11 -51.05 -24.12 24.74
N LEU A 12 -49.85 -23.72 24.33
CA LEU A 12 -48.86 -23.19 25.26
C LEU A 12 -49.40 -21.84 25.77
N LEU A 13 -49.79 -21.76 27.05
CA LEU A 13 -50.32 -20.53 27.67
C LEU A 13 -49.25 -19.46 27.89
N GLU A 14 -47.97 -19.79 27.75
CA GLU A 14 -46.90 -18.81 27.83
C GLU A 14 -46.79 -18.05 26.50
N ASN A 15 -47.26 -16.81 26.51
CA ASN A 15 -46.73 -15.80 25.62
C ASN A 15 -45.30 -15.52 26.10
N PRO A 16 -44.23 -15.99 25.42
CA PRO A 16 -42.87 -15.77 25.90
C PRO A 16 -42.69 -14.26 26.05
N ALA A 17 -42.44 -13.82 27.28
CA ALA A 17 -42.42 -12.41 27.63
C ALA A 17 -41.48 -11.70 26.64
N ARG A 18 -42.05 -10.92 25.72
CA ARG A 18 -41.30 -10.21 24.71
C ARG A 18 -40.43 -9.21 25.46
N ASP A 19 -39.17 -9.57 25.69
CA ASP A 19 -38.22 -8.72 26.41
C ASP A 19 -38.36 -7.31 25.84
N SER A 20 -38.64 -6.36 26.74
CA SER A 20 -38.94 -5.01 26.31
C SER A 20 -37.77 -4.50 25.47
N ARG A 21 -38.08 -3.76 24.41
CA ARG A 21 -37.08 -3.17 23.52
C ARG A 21 -36.01 -2.39 24.30
N ALA A 22 -36.39 -1.85 25.47
CA ALA A 22 -35.50 -1.18 26.40
C ALA A 22 -34.49 -2.11 27.08
N LYS A 23 -34.88 -3.33 27.49
CA LYS A 23 -33.98 -4.30 28.11
C LYS A 23 -32.92 -4.81 27.13
N LYS A 24 -33.34 -5.14 25.89
CA LYS A 24 -32.40 -5.49 24.81
C LYS A 24 -31.41 -4.37 24.50
N ALA A 25 -31.88 -3.13 24.41
CA ALA A 25 -31.00 -1.98 24.19
C ALA A 25 -30.01 -1.74 25.34
N LEU A 26 -30.39 -2.09 26.58
CA LEU A 26 -29.55 -1.93 27.76
C LEU A 26 -28.46 -3.02 27.84
N ASP A 27 -28.80 -4.25 27.47
CA ASP A 27 -27.84 -5.35 27.38
C ASP A 27 -26.87 -5.16 26.20
N GLU A 28 -27.35 -4.68 25.05
CA GLU A 28 -26.47 -4.24 23.95
C GLU A 28 -25.48 -3.16 24.39
N LYS A 29 -25.96 -2.14 25.14
CA LYS A 29 -25.08 -1.11 25.73
C LYS A 29 -24.05 -1.69 26.70
N ARG A 30 -24.41 -2.69 27.50
CA ARG A 30 -23.48 -3.37 28.43
C ARG A 30 -22.42 -4.16 27.68
N VAL A 31 -22.80 -4.89 26.63
CA VAL A 31 -21.86 -5.64 25.78
C VAL A 31 -20.89 -4.70 25.07
N VAL A 32 -21.38 -3.57 24.52
CA VAL A 32 -20.52 -2.55 23.90
C VAL A 32 -19.52 -1.96 24.91
N ARG A 33 -19.97 -1.61 26.12
CA ARG A 33 -19.10 -1.07 27.18
C ARG A 33 -18.04 -2.08 27.64
N LYS A 34 -18.38 -3.37 27.74
CA LYS A 34 -17.43 -4.43 28.11
C LYS A 34 -16.34 -4.57 27.04
N LYS A 35 -16.73 -4.65 25.76
CA LYS A 35 -15.79 -4.69 24.62
C LYS A 35 -14.90 -3.44 24.58
N GLU A 36 -15.43 -2.27 24.89
CA GLU A 36 -14.65 -1.03 24.91
C GLU A 36 -13.64 -0.98 26.06
N ARG A 37 -14.00 -1.47 27.26
CA ARG A 37 -13.07 -1.62 28.39
C ARG A 37 -11.96 -2.61 28.10
N GLU A 38 -12.28 -3.76 27.50
CA GLU A 38 -11.29 -4.76 27.07
C GLU A 38 -10.33 -4.17 26.03
N ARG A 39 -10.85 -3.41 25.06
CA ARG A 39 -10.02 -2.72 24.05
C ARG A 39 -9.09 -1.68 24.67
N LYS A 40 -9.57 -0.90 25.66
CA LYS A 40 -8.75 0.06 26.42
C LYS A 40 -7.69 -0.63 27.27
N LYS A 41 -8.01 -1.77 27.89
CA LYS A 41 -7.06 -2.57 28.68
C LYS A 41 -5.92 -3.13 27.81
N LEU A 42 -6.20 -3.45 26.55
CA LEU A 42 -5.20 -3.86 25.55
C LEU A 42 -4.38 -2.71 24.97
N GLY A 43 -4.61 -1.45 25.39
CA GLY A 43 -3.89 -0.28 24.88
C GLY A 43 -4.16 0.02 23.39
N VAL A 44 -5.18 -0.61 22.79
CA VAL A 44 -5.51 -0.43 21.37
C VAL A 44 -6.21 0.91 21.19
N ILE A 45 -5.45 1.91 20.75
CA ILE A 45 -5.96 3.25 20.43
C ILE A 45 -7.08 3.12 19.40
N GLY A 46 -8.27 3.63 19.74
CA GLY A 46 -9.41 3.62 18.82
C GLY A 46 -9.18 4.54 17.61
N LYS A 47 -9.87 4.29 16.49
CA LYS A 47 -9.76 5.15 15.28
C LYS A 47 -9.98 6.64 15.56
N ARG A 48 -10.95 6.97 16.42
CA ARG A 48 -11.26 8.34 16.83
C ARG A 48 -10.14 8.94 17.68
N GLU A 49 -9.64 8.18 18.65
CA GLU A 49 -8.56 8.59 19.53
C GLU A 49 -7.23 8.77 18.75
N ALA A 50 -6.93 7.89 17.80
CA ALA A 50 -5.75 8.03 16.94
C ALA A 50 -5.82 9.25 16.02
N LYS A 51 -7.04 9.62 15.58
CA LYS A 51 -7.28 10.83 14.78
C LYS A 51 -7.14 12.10 15.63
N GLU A 52 -7.71 12.09 16.83
CA GLU A 52 -7.63 13.20 17.80
C GLU A 52 -6.19 13.42 18.28
N ARG A 53 -5.46 12.34 18.57
CA ARG A 53 -4.03 12.37 18.92
C ARG A 53 -3.11 12.70 17.75
N GLY A 54 -3.64 12.83 16.52
CA GLY A 54 -2.85 13.15 15.35
C GLY A 54 -1.77 12.11 15.02
N VAL A 55 -1.90 10.86 15.50
CA VAL A 55 -0.89 9.79 15.30
C VAL A 55 -0.57 9.59 13.81
N TRP A 56 -1.53 9.91 12.94
CA TRP A 56 -1.41 9.78 11.49
C TRP A 56 -1.26 11.11 10.75
N LYS A 57 -1.13 12.22 11.48
CA LYS A 57 -0.75 13.51 10.91
C LYS A 57 0.76 13.47 10.70
N PHE A 58 1.14 13.58 9.44
CA PHE A 58 2.54 13.62 9.04
C PHE A 58 3.01 15.07 9.16
N ASP A 59 4.18 15.29 9.75
CA ASP A 59 4.74 16.63 9.85
C ASP A 59 5.26 17.08 8.48
N GLU A 60 4.74 18.21 8.00
CA GLU A 60 5.11 18.77 6.70
C GLU A 60 6.59 19.16 6.67
N SER A 61 7.20 19.48 7.82
CA SER A 61 8.63 19.77 7.92
C SER A 61 9.53 18.58 7.53
N GLN A 62 9.02 17.37 7.77
CA GLN A 62 9.70 16.10 7.48
C GLN A 62 9.39 15.57 6.07
N ALA A 63 8.55 16.27 5.28
CA ALA A 63 8.15 15.88 3.93
C ALA A 63 9.24 16.14 2.88
N ARG A 64 10.52 15.95 3.23
CA ARG A 64 11.65 16.18 2.32
C ARG A 64 11.89 14.93 1.49
N PHE A 65 11.87 15.09 0.17
CA PHE A 65 12.08 14.01 -0.79
C PHE A 65 13.39 13.26 -0.54
N ASP A 66 14.46 14.01 -0.24
CA ASP A 66 15.80 13.47 -0.03
C ASP A 66 15.87 12.49 1.17
N LEU A 67 15.02 12.67 2.19
CA LEU A 67 14.96 11.77 3.35
C LEU A 67 14.39 10.38 3.00
N PHE A 68 13.60 10.29 1.93
CA PHE A 68 12.93 9.05 1.51
C PHE A 68 13.68 8.32 0.38
N LEU A 69 14.82 8.85 -0.08
CA LEU A 69 15.65 8.18 -1.10
C LEU A 69 16.24 6.85 -0.62
N PRO A 70 16.75 6.72 0.63
CA PRO A 70 17.18 5.41 1.13
C PRO A 70 16.06 4.37 1.16
N LEU A 71 14.82 4.80 1.42
CA LEU A 71 13.64 3.93 1.35
C LEU A 71 13.36 3.47 -0.10
N HIS A 72 13.55 4.35 -1.08
CA HIS A 72 13.43 3.97 -2.49
C HIS A 72 14.52 2.97 -2.91
N ASN A 73 15.76 3.16 -2.46
CA ASN A 73 16.86 2.23 -2.72
C ASN A 73 16.57 0.84 -2.14
N LEU A 74 16.04 0.78 -0.92
CA LEU A 74 15.60 -0.47 -0.30
C LEU A 74 14.51 -1.15 -1.14
N TRP A 75 13.53 -0.38 -1.62
CA TRP A 75 12.46 -0.91 -2.46
C TRP A 75 12.96 -1.45 -3.80
N MET A 76 13.94 -0.79 -4.44
CA MET A 76 14.59 -1.30 -5.65
C MET A 76 15.32 -2.63 -5.40
N GLY A 77 15.99 -2.78 -4.26
CA GLY A 77 16.65 -4.02 -3.86
C GLY A 77 15.65 -5.15 -3.63
N TYR A 78 14.58 -4.85 -2.89
CA TYR A 78 13.45 -5.74 -2.69
C TYR A 78 12.85 -6.24 -4.02
N MET A 79 12.59 -5.34 -4.97
CA MET A 79 12.03 -5.71 -6.27
C MET A 79 13.02 -6.52 -7.12
N SER A 80 14.32 -6.25 -7.00
CA SER A 80 15.37 -7.01 -7.67
C SER A 80 15.36 -8.48 -7.23
N GLU A 81 15.22 -8.73 -5.93
CA GLU A 81 15.11 -10.08 -5.38
C GLU A 81 13.77 -10.74 -5.73
N LEU A 82 12.66 -10.03 -5.54
CA LEU A 82 11.31 -10.53 -5.77
C LEU A 82 11.12 -11.01 -7.22
N LEU A 83 11.60 -10.23 -8.17
CA LEU A 83 11.49 -10.54 -9.60
C LEU A 83 12.67 -11.37 -10.12
N SER A 84 13.69 -11.60 -9.30
CA SER A 84 14.93 -12.33 -9.65
C SER A 84 15.58 -11.72 -10.89
N LEU A 85 15.81 -10.40 -10.84
CA LEU A 85 16.34 -9.64 -11.97
C LEU A 85 17.80 -10.03 -12.28
N PRO A 86 18.20 -10.02 -13.57
CA PRO A 86 19.58 -10.29 -13.94
C PRO A 86 20.52 -9.17 -13.46
N PRO A 87 21.79 -9.47 -13.17
CA PRO A 87 22.77 -8.45 -12.82
C PRO A 87 23.00 -7.47 -13.98
N GLN A 88 23.41 -6.25 -13.63
CA GLN A 88 23.69 -5.22 -14.63
C GLN A 88 24.88 -5.62 -15.51
N PRO A 89 24.73 -5.64 -16.84
CA PRO A 89 25.84 -5.91 -17.75
C PRO A 89 26.83 -4.74 -17.75
N ALA A 90 28.12 -5.02 -17.92
CA ALA A 90 29.20 -4.03 -17.94
C ALA A 90 29.08 -2.98 -19.07
N LYS A 91 28.26 -3.26 -20.09
CA LYS A 91 27.87 -2.32 -21.15
C LYS A 91 26.35 -2.32 -21.25
N ILE A 92 25.75 -1.13 -21.35
CA ILE A 92 24.31 -0.97 -21.56
C ILE A 92 23.99 -1.59 -22.94
N PRO A 93 23.23 -2.69 -23.01
CA PRO A 93 22.95 -3.32 -24.28
C PRO A 93 21.97 -2.46 -25.10
N PRO A 94 22.00 -2.59 -26.44
CA PRO A 94 20.98 -2.01 -27.32
C PRO A 94 19.55 -2.39 -26.85
N PRO A 95 18.53 -1.53 -27.11
CA PRO A 95 17.16 -1.72 -26.62
C PRO A 95 16.54 -3.06 -27.02
N GLU A 96 16.90 -3.62 -28.17
CA GLU A 96 16.43 -4.93 -28.64
C GLU A 96 16.91 -6.10 -27.75
N LEU A 97 18.13 -6.02 -27.22
CA LEU A 97 18.68 -7.01 -26.30
C LEU A 97 18.17 -6.79 -24.87
N ALA A 98 17.87 -5.56 -24.49
CA ALA A 98 17.23 -5.24 -23.21
C ALA A 98 15.85 -5.90 -23.08
N GLN A 99 15.11 -6.04 -24.18
CA GLN A 99 13.82 -6.73 -24.20
C GLN A 99 13.94 -8.22 -23.84
N LYS A 100 15.06 -8.88 -24.19
CA LYS A 100 15.35 -10.28 -23.79
C LYS A 100 15.67 -10.41 -22.30
N SER A 101 16.15 -9.34 -21.67
CA SER A 101 16.41 -9.30 -20.22
C SER A 101 15.13 -9.11 -19.40
N MET A 102 13.97 -8.83 -20.03
CA MET A 102 12.71 -8.69 -19.30
C MET A 102 12.22 -10.06 -18.78
N PRO A 103 11.84 -10.16 -17.50
CA PRO A 103 11.20 -11.35 -16.97
C PRO A 103 9.82 -11.57 -17.61
N ASN A 104 9.41 -12.83 -17.73
CA ASN A 104 8.13 -13.22 -18.33
C ASN A 104 6.93 -12.57 -17.61
N SER A 105 6.03 -11.91 -18.36
CA SER A 105 4.87 -11.18 -17.85
C SER A 105 3.97 -12.04 -16.95
N SER A 106 3.74 -13.31 -17.32
CA SER A 106 2.87 -14.22 -16.57
C SER A 106 3.38 -14.52 -15.15
N GLY A 107 4.70 -14.52 -14.94
CA GLY A 107 5.31 -14.77 -13.63
C GLY A 107 5.41 -13.53 -12.75
N ILE A 108 5.51 -12.33 -13.34
CA ILE A 108 5.71 -11.08 -12.58
C ILE A 108 4.41 -10.49 -12.04
N HIS A 109 3.30 -10.53 -12.79
CA HIS A 109 2.06 -9.88 -12.37
C HIS A 109 1.53 -10.40 -11.03
N PRO A 110 1.49 -11.73 -10.76
CA PRO A 110 1.04 -12.24 -9.47
C PRO A 110 1.92 -11.80 -8.29
N LYS A 111 3.24 -11.66 -8.53
CA LYS A 111 4.20 -11.17 -7.52
C LYS A 111 3.93 -9.69 -7.22
N LEU A 112 3.80 -8.87 -8.27
CA LEU A 112 3.52 -7.43 -8.16
C LEU A 112 2.19 -7.13 -7.46
N LEU A 113 1.14 -7.93 -7.67
CA LEU A 113 -0.14 -7.75 -6.98
C LEU A 113 -0.02 -7.88 -5.45
N LYS A 114 0.88 -8.76 -4.99
CA LYS A 114 1.12 -9.05 -3.57
C LYS A 114 2.28 -8.24 -2.97
N ALA A 115 3.10 -7.62 -3.81
CA ALA A 115 4.30 -6.91 -3.40
C ALA A 115 4.02 -5.65 -2.58
N ASP A 116 4.98 -5.20 -1.78
CA ASP A 116 4.87 -3.91 -1.12
C ASP A 116 5.26 -2.75 -2.07
N TYR A 117 4.56 -1.62 -1.96
CA TYR A 117 4.79 -0.40 -2.73
C TYR A 117 5.26 0.77 -1.85
N HIS A 118 5.51 0.58 -0.55
CA HIS A 118 6.24 1.58 0.24
C HIS A 118 7.65 1.79 -0.34
N GLY A 119 8.00 3.04 -0.67
CA GLY A 119 9.25 3.38 -1.33
C GLY A 119 9.20 3.35 -2.86
N SER A 120 8.10 2.90 -3.47
CA SER A 120 7.96 2.96 -4.93
C SER A 120 7.76 4.41 -5.40
N ILE A 121 8.29 4.72 -6.59
CA ILE A 121 7.95 5.96 -7.28
C ILE A 121 6.71 5.71 -8.12
N MET A 122 5.67 6.48 -7.84
CA MET A 122 4.38 6.33 -8.49
C MET A 122 3.94 7.64 -9.10
N THR A 123 3.49 7.56 -10.35
CA THR A 123 3.00 8.69 -11.14
C THR A 123 1.55 8.45 -11.53
N VAL A 124 0.69 9.46 -11.45
CA VAL A 124 -0.68 9.36 -11.95
C VAL A 124 -0.65 9.51 -13.48
N SER A 125 -0.94 8.43 -14.20
CA SER A 125 -1.02 8.44 -15.67
C SER A 125 -2.35 9.04 -16.12
N GLN A 126 -3.45 8.54 -15.55
CA GLN A 126 -4.80 8.99 -15.87
C GLN A 126 -5.64 9.05 -14.60
N SER A 127 -6.54 10.02 -14.51
CA SER A 127 -7.49 10.12 -13.41
C SER A 127 -8.73 10.87 -13.87
N LYS A 128 -9.87 10.53 -13.28
CA LYS A 128 -11.10 11.32 -13.45
C LYS A 128 -10.93 12.77 -12.99
N ASN A 129 -9.97 13.04 -12.10
CA ASN A 129 -9.59 14.39 -11.72
C ASN A 129 -8.30 14.81 -12.48
N PRO A 130 -8.40 15.72 -13.47
CA PRO A 130 -7.26 16.15 -14.27
C PRO A 130 -6.11 16.77 -13.45
N CYS A 131 -6.41 17.41 -12.32
CA CYS A 131 -5.40 18.05 -11.47
C CYS A 131 -4.43 17.06 -10.80
N LEU A 132 -4.80 15.77 -10.76
CA LEU A 132 -3.96 14.72 -10.22
C LEU A 132 -3.03 14.11 -11.28
N VAL A 133 -3.36 14.26 -12.56
CA VAL A 133 -2.57 13.70 -13.67
C VAL A 133 -1.17 14.29 -13.68
N GLY A 134 -0.16 13.44 -13.86
CA GLY A 134 1.25 13.82 -13.84
C GLY A 134 1.85 14.02 -12.45
N VAL A 135 1.06 13.94 -11.36
CA VAL A 135 1.63 13.98 -10.01
C VAL A 135 2.47 12.72 -9.78
N SER A 136 3.75 12.92 -9.46
CA SER A 136 4.73 11.87 -9.20
C SER A 136 5.40 12.04 -7.84
N GLY A 137 5.70 10.93 -7.17
CA GLY A 137 6.40 10.95 -5.89
C GLY A 137 6.69 9.56 -5.31
N ILE A 138 7.49 9.53 -4.26
CA ILE A 138 7.80 8.32 -3.50
C ILE A 138 6.64 8.03 -2.53
N VAL A 139 6.11 6.81 -2.55
CA VAL A 139 5.07 6.38 -1.62
C VAL A 139 5.65 6.17 -0.23
N ILE A 140 5.19 6.95 0.75
CA ILE A 140 5.55 6.74 2.16
C ILE A 140 4.57 5.78 2.83
N HIS A 141 3.29 5.88 2.46
CA HIS A 141 2.23 5.16 3.15
C HIS A 141 1.12 4.76 2.19
N GLU A 142 0.87 3.46 2.13
CA GLU A 142 -0.24 2.87 1.41
C GLU A 142 -1.44 2.67 2.36
N THR A 143 -2.57 3.31 2.04
CA THR A 143 -3.85 2.99 2.65
C THR A 143 -4.71 2.16 1.73
N GLU A 144 -5.85 1.67 2.24
CA GLU A 144 -6.83 0.93 1.45
C GLU A 144 -7.25 1.70 0.19
N ASN A 145 -7.51 3.00 0.30
CA ASN A 145 -8.11 3.79 -0.79
C ASN A 145 -7.19 4.85 -1.38
N ALA A 146 -6.00 5.06 -0.84
CA ALA A 146 -5.10 6.12 -1.29
C ALA A 146 -3.62 5.81 -1.04
N PHE A 147 -2.75 6.41 -1.84
CA PHE A 147 -1.31 6.49 -1.61
C PHE A 147 -0.94 7.87 -1.07
N LYS A 148 -0.16 7.95 0.00
CA LYS A 148 0.48 9.19 0.42
C LYS A 148 1.89 9.23 -0.18
N VAL A 149 2.16 10.24 -0.99
CA VAL A 149 3.42 10.39 -1.74
C VAL A 149 4.13 11.69 -1.39
N VAL A 150 5.46 11.68 -1.35
CA VAL A 150 6.27 12.90 -1.33
C VAL A 150 6.71 13.23 -2.74
N THR A 151 6.36 14.43 -3.21
CA THR A 151 6.81 14.90 -4.51
C THR A 151 8.23 15.44 -4.45
N ARG A 152 8.90 15.58 -5.60
CA ARG A 152 10.21 16.22 -5.70
C ARG A 152 10.23 17.68 -5.18
N GLN A 153 9.07 18.32 -5.07
CA GLN A 153 8.91 19.65 -4.48
C GLN A 153 8.80 19.64 -2.95
N ASN A 154 9.15 18.52 -2.29
CA ASN A 154 9.07 18.35 -0.83
C ASN A 154 7.66 18.59 -0.26
N LYS A 155 6.63 18.16 -1.00
CA LYS A 155 5.23 18.27 -0.58
C LYS A 155 4.62 16.89 -0.46
N LEU A 156 3.88 16.68 0.63
CA LEU A 156 3.06 15.48 0.80
C LEU A 156 1.76 15.64 -0.01
N LYS A 157 1.49 14.68 -0.90
CA LYS A 157 0.23 14.60 -1.64
C LYS A 157 -0.46 13.28 -1.36
N LEU A 158 -1.79 13.31 -1.35
CA LEU A 158 -2.62 12.12 -1.23
C LEU A 158 -3.26 11.80 -2.58
N LEU A 159 -2.94 10.62 -3.11
CA LEU A 159 -3.42 10.14 -4.39
C LEU A 159 -4.52 9.10 -4.18
N PRO A 160 -5.80 9.41 -4.49
CA PRO A 160 -6.90 8.45 -4.36
C PRO A 160 -6.78 7.34 -5.40
N LYS A 161 -6.89 6.09 -4.96
CA LYS A 161 -6.84 4.90 -5.85
C LYS A 161 -8.08 4.80 -6.73
N GLN A 162 -9.21 5.33 -6.28
CA GLN A 162 -10.45 5.28 -7.04
C GLN A 162 -10.34 6.17 -8.30
N ASN A 163 -10.80 5.64 -9.43
CA ASN A 163 -10.83 6.30 -10.74
C ASN A 163 -9.48 6.93 -11.11
N SER A 164 -8.39 6.22 -10.83
CA SER A 164 -7.04 6.63 -11.21
C SER A 164 -6.24 5.42 -11.66
N ILE A 165 -5.44 5.62 -12.72
CA ILE A 165 -4.43 4.69 -13.20
C ILE A 165 -3.07 5.28 -12.83
N PHE A 166 -2.28 4.46 -12.14
CA PHE A 166 -0.93 4.82 -11.75
C PHE A 166 0.09 4.10 -12.62
N THR A 167 1.22 4.73 -12.84
CA THR A 167 2.40 4.08 -13.39
C THR A 167 3.49 4.05 -12.33
N PHE A 168 4.19 2.92 -12.24
CA PHE A 168 5.37 2.79 -11.41
C PHE A 168 6.49 2.13 -12.20
N ALA A 169 7.73 2.42 -11.82
CA ALA A 169 8.92 1.94 -12.49
C ALA A 169 9.69 0.96 -11.60
N VAL A 170 10.14 -0.14 -12.18
CA VAL A 170 10.99 -1.15 -11.54
C VAL A 170 12.31 -1.22 -12.31
N PRO A 171 13.48 -1.36 -11.65
CA PRO A 171 14.74 -1.51 -12.37
C PRO A 171 14.70 -2.68 -13.36
N LEU A 172 15.37 -2.56 -14.51
CA LEU A 172 15.53 -3.68 -15.45
C LEU A 172 16.57 -4.68 -14.95
N TYR A 173 17.61 -4.18 -14.30
CA TYR A 173 18.72 -4.96 -13.76
C TYR A 173 18.73 -4.90 -12.23
N SER A 174 19.26 -5.96 -11.63
CA SER A 174 19.45 -6.01 -10.18
C SER A 174 20.45 -4.96 -9.72
N ILE A 175 20.06 -4.20 -8.70
CA ILE A 175 20.96 -3.26 -8.00
C ILE A 175 21.81 -3.97 -6.93
N LEU A 176 21.54 -5.25 -6.66
CA LEU A 176 22.20 -6.00 -5.62
C LEU A 176 23.56 -6.52 -6.11
N PRO A 177 24.59 -6.54 -5.24
CA PRO A 177 25.86 -7.14 -5.59
C PRO A 177 25.69 -8.64 -5.82
N HIS A 178 26.51 -9.21 -6.71
CA HIS A 178 26.52 -10.64 -7.05
C HIS A 178 26.74 -11.59 -5.84
N SER A 179 27.23 -11.06 -4.71
CA SER A 179 27.43 -11.80 -3.44
C SER A 179 26.19 -11.80 -2.51
N HIS A 180 25.11 -11.12 -2.92
CA HIS A 180 23.89 -11.05 -2.13
C HIS A 180 23.17 -12.39 -2.12
N THR A 181 22.93 -12.91 -0.93
CA THR A 181 22.10 -14.09 -0.67
C THR A 181 20.79 -13.62 -0.02
N PRO A 182 19.65 -14.31 -0.24
CA PRO A 182 18.35 -13.91 0.32
C PRO A 182 18.35 -13.71 1.84
N ASP A 183 19.22 -14.44 2.55
CA ASP A 183 19.33 -14.39 4.01
C ASP A 183 20.13 -13.18 4.53
N LYS A 184 20.83 -12.45 3.65
CA LYS A 184 21.57 -11.24 4.03
C LYS A 184 20.64 -10.02 3.98
N PRO A 185 20.77 -9.08 4.93
CA PRO A 185 19.99 -7.85 4.88
C PRO A 185 20.34 -7.06 3.61
N LEU A 186 19.32 -6.46 3.00
CA LEU A 186 19.50 -5.60 1.83
C LEU A 186 20.48 -4.46 2.17
N PRO A 187 21.42 -4.14 1.27
CA PRO A 187 22.41 -3.11 1.52
C PRO A 187 21.70 -1.75 1.68
N PHE A 188 21.77 -1.19 2.88
CA PHE A 188 21.31 0.17 3.12
C PHE A 188 22.45 1.12 2.75
N PRO A 189 22.24 2.09 1.83
CA PRO A 189 23.25 3.10 1.58
C PRO A 189 23.51 3.87 2.90
N PRO A 190 24.76 4.13 3.28
CA PRO A 190 25.06 4.80 4.53
C PRO A 190 24.36 6.17 4.57
N PRO A 191 23.81 6.59 5.73
CA PRO A 191 23.23 7.92 5.86
C PRO A 191 24.33 8.95 5.60
N THR A 192 24.11 9.80 4.60
CA THR A 192 24.96 10.95 4.25
C THR A 192 25.05 11.89 5.45
N THR A 193 26.00 11.61 6.34
CA THR A 193 26.32 12.42 7.52
C THR A 193 27.83 12.62 7.56
N THR A 194 28.35 13.39 6.61
CA THR A 194 29.56 14.16 6.85
C THR A 194 29.56 15.38 5.95
N MET A 195 29.61 16.53 6.60
CA MET A 195 29.87 17.83 6.00
C MET A 195 31.30 17.82 5.48
N GLU A 196 31.57 17.44 4.23
CA GLU A 196 32.80 17.82 3.53
C GLU A 196 32.53 17.99 2.03
N ASP A 197 33.31 18.89 1.45
CA ASP A 197 33.09 19.66 0.22
C ASP A 197 32.84 18.88 -1.08
N GLY A 198 32.20 19.58 -2.04
CA GLY A 198 32.30 19.26 -3.47
C GLY A 198 30.96 19.01 -4.14
N SER A 199 30.57 19.94 -5.00
CA SER A 199 29.37 20.04 -5.83
C SER A 199 28.99 18.82 -6.70
N SER A 200 29.72 17.70 -6.64
CA SER A 200 29.50 16.49 -7.45
C SER A 200 28.72 15.38 -6.72
N SER A 201 28.72 15.35 -5.38
CA SER A 201 28.12 14.26 -4.57
C SER A 201 26.58 14.37 -4.41
N GLN A 202 26.02 15.57 -4.52
CA GLN A 202 24.56 15.76 -4.41
C GLN A 202 23.77 15.20 -5.61
N ALA A 203 24.40 15.14 -6.80
CA ALA A 203 23.76 14.61 -8.00
C ALA A 203 23.59 13.09 -7.97
N GLN A 204 24.58 12.36 -7.43
CA GLN A 204 24.49 10.92 -7.21
C GLN A 204 23.49 10.56 -6.09
N ALA A 205 23.37 11.41 -5.07
CA ALA A 205 22.46 11.19 -3.95
C ALA A 205 20.97 11.13 -4.37
N ARG A 206 20.59 11.79 -5.48
CA ARG A 206 19.20 11.85 -5.98
C ARG A 206 18.89 10.82 -7.07
N GLN A 207 19.77 9.86 -7.30
CA GLN A 207 19.51 8.83 -8.31
C GLN A 207 18.28 7.99 -7.93
N THR A 208 17.36 7.89 -8.87
CA THR A 208 16.11 7.13 -8.74
C THR A 208 16.04 6.06 -9.82
N VAL A 209 15.06 5.15 -9.70
CA VAL A 209 14.78 4.14 -10.73
C VAL A 209 14.56 4.75 -12.13
N LEU A 210 14.07 5.98 -12.21
CA LEU A 210 13.77 6.67 -13.47
C LEU A 210 15.04 7.10 -14.22
N ASP A 211 16.17 7.22 -13.53
CA ASP A 211 17.44 7.66 -14.10
C ASP A 211 18.25 6.48 -14.67
N ALA A 212 17.78 5.25 -14.47
CA ALA A 212 18.38 4.01 -14.95
C ALA A 212 17.42 3.25 -15.90
N PRO A 213 17.90 2.25 -16.66
CA PRO A 213 17.02 1.38 -17.44
C PRO A 213 15.99 0.70 -16.53
N HIS A 214 14.72 0.92 -16.81
CA HIS A 214 13.61 0.45 -15.99
C HIS A 214 12.45 -0.08 -16.82
N ILE A 215 11.62 -0.91 -16.19
CA ILE A 215 10.37 -1.44 -16.72
C ILE A 215 9.24 -0.66 -16.07
N GLN A 216 8.32 -0.15 -16.88
CA GLN A 216 7.16 0.59 -16.40
C GLN A 216 5.93 -0.32 -16.39
N PHE A 217 5.18 -0.27 -15.29
CA PHE A 217 3.93 -1.01 -15.12
C PHE A 217 2.78 -0.06 -14.83
N GLU A 218 1.61 -0.41 -15.36
CA GLU A 218 0.35 0.26 -15.04
C GLU A 218 -0.39 -0.46 -13.92
N LEU A 219 -0.92 0.34 -13.00
CA LEU A 219 -1.67 -0.10 -11.84
C LEU A 219 -3.04 0.57 -11.83
N TYR A 220 -4.07 -0.23 -12.10
CA TYR A 220 -5.47 0.22 -12.06
C TYR A 220 -5.93 0.36 -10.61
N GLY A 221 -6.03 1.60 -10.13
CA GLY A 221 -6.31 1.88 -8.73
C GLY A 221 -7.66 1.36 -8.24
N ASN A 222 -8.68 1.29 -9.12
CA ASN A 222 -10.01 0.73 -8.80
C ASN A 222 -9.94 -0.73 -8.32
N GLN A 223 -9.02 -1.51 -8.88
CA GLN A 223 -8.81 -2.91 -8.51
C GLN A 223 -7.80 -3.08 -7.37
N PHE A 224 -7.13 -2.01 -6.98
CA PHE A 224 -6.05 -2.01 -6.00
C PHE A 224 -6.43 -1.36 -4.66
N ARG A 225 -7.74 -1.32 -4.37
CA ARG A 225 -8.31 -0.71 -3.15
C ARG A 225 -8.20 -1.58 -1.90
N PHE A 226 -7.00 -2.05 -1.61
CA PHE A 226 -6.68 -2.89 -0.46
C PHE A 226 -5.46 -2.34 0.26
N ARG A 227 -5.31 -2.70 1.54
CA ARG A 227 -4.07 -2.39 2.29
C ARG A 227 -2.97 -3.36 1.88
N ALA A 228 -1.71 -2.93 1.91
CA ALA A 228 -0.56 -3.78 1.61
C ALA A 228 -0.61 -5.13 2.35
N ALA A 229 -0.84 -5.11 3.66
CA ALA A 229 -0.93 -6.30 4.50
C ALA A 229 -2.05 -7.29 4.10
N GLU A 230 -3.15 -6.79 3.51
CA GLU A 230 -4.27 -7.62 3.09
C GLU A 230 -4.04 -8.26 1.71
N ARG A 231 -3.13 -7.70 0.89
CA ARG A 231 -2.90 -8.15 -0.49
C ARG A 231 -2.24 -9.53 -0.53
N ALA A 232 -1.30 -9.82 0.37
CA ALA A 232 -0.55 -11.08 0.38
C ALA A 232 -1.45 -12.33 0.46
N GLY A 233 -2.48 -12.29 1.33
CA GLY A 233 -3.44 -13.38 1.53
C GLY A 233 -4.65 -13.35 0.61
N ARG A 234 -4.80 -12.31 -0.22
CA ARG A 234 -6.00 -12.11 -1.04
C ARG A 234 -5.95 -12.95 -2.31
N LYS A 235 -7.08 -13.59 -2.63
CA LYS A 235 -7.33 -14.16 -3.96
C LYS A 235 -7.83 -13.05 -4.89
N PHE A 236 -6.97 -12.59 -5.79
CA PHE A 236 -7.34 -11.63 -6.84
C PHE A 236 -8.13 -12.36 -7.93
N LYS A 237 -9.31 -11.84 -8.24
CA LYS A 237 -10.15 -12.32 -9.34
C LYS A 237 -10.10 -11.29 -10.45
N HIS A 238 -10.19 -11.76 -11.70
CA HIS A 238 -10.34 -10.88 -12.84
C HIS A 238 -11.59 -10.01 -12.67
N LYS A 239 -11.45 -8.72 -13.00
CA LYS A 239 -12.52 -7.73 -13.00
C LYS A 239 -12.35 -6.89 -14.26
N GLU A 240 -13.46 -6.46 -14.83
CA GLU A 240 -13.45 -5.56 -15.97
C GLU A 240 -12.73 -4.24 -15.61
N THR A 241 -12.00 -3.73 -16.59
CA THR A 241 -11.33 -2.44 -16.50
C THR A 241 -12.38 -1.35 -16.66
N ILE A 242 -12.57 -0.53 -15.63
CA ILE A 242 -13.51 0.59 -15.67
C ILE A 242 -12.85 1.73 -16.44
N GLU A 243 -13.52 2.24 -17.47
CA GLU A 243 -13.10 3.47 -18.18
C GLU A 243 -13.13 4.67 -17.22
N LEU A 244 -12.10 5.52 -17.30
CA LEU A 244 -11.89 6.66 -16.40
C LEU A 244 -12.71 7.89 -16.80
#